data_AF-A0A7C1LFS5-F1
#
_entry.id   AF-A0A7C1LFS5-F1
#
_cell.length_a   1.000
_cell.length_b   1.000
_cell.length_c   1.000
_cell.angle_alpha   90.00
_cell.angle_beta   90.00
_cell.angle_gamma   90.00
#
_symmetry.space_group_name_H-M   'P 1'
#
loop_
_entity.id
_entity.type
_entity.pdbx_description
1 polymer ?
#
loop_
_entity_poly.entity_id
_entity_poly.type
_entity_poly.pdbx_seq_one_letter_code
_entity_poly.pdbx_strand_id
1 'polypeptide(L)'
;RLIIIAGLLLGGGISLLIPLTTGSIWLILILCGFGIGMAMVISSTAAYVSDLSKRENYGAAIGTLSTIMDIGQTIGPILGGYILIAFSFGGVFLMVGAVLLASALIFSNL
;
A
#
# COMPACT_ATOMS: atom_id res chain seq x y z
N ARG A 1 13.55 1.31 -6.20
CA ARG A 1 12.66 2.47 -6.40
C ARG A 1 11.58 2.23 -7.45
N LEU A 2 11.92 1.92 -8.71
CA LEU A 2 10.93 1.72 -9.80
C LEU A 2 9.85 0.68 -9.44
N ILE A 3 10.24 -0.44 -8.85
CA ILE A 3 9.31 -1.51 -8.44
C ILE A 3 8.33 -1.03 -7.34
N ILE A 4 8.78 -0.15 -6.44
CA ILE A 4 7.92 0.45 -5.40
C ILE A 4 6.86 1.34 -6.07
N ILE A 5 7.28 2.23 -6.99
CA ILE A 5 6.35 3.11 -7.71
C ILE A 5 5.35 2.30 -8.54
N ALA A 6 5.81 1.29 -9.27
CA ALA A 6 4.94 0.42 -10.06
C ALA A 6 3.93 -0.32 -9.18
N GLY A 7 4.36 -0.87 -8.03
CA GLY A 7 3.49 -1.52 -7.07
C GLY A 7 2.46 -0.56 -6.45
N LEU A 8 2.85 0.67 -6.12
CA LEU A 8 1.95 1.71 -5.60
C LEU A 8 0.92 2.16 -6.63
N LEU A 9 1.33 2.38 -7.88
CA LEU A 9 0.41 2.73 -8.98
C LEU A 9 -0.57 1.59 -9.27
N LEU A 10 -0.08 0.35 -9.31
CA LEU A 10 -0.89 -0.83 -9.55
C LEU A 10 -1.88 -1.07 -8.40
N GLY A 11 -1.40 -1.06 -7.14
CA GLY A 11 -2.25 -1.23 -5.97
C GLY A 11 -3.29 -0.10 -5.84
N GLY A 12 -2.88 1.15 -6.04
CA GLY A 12 -3.76 2.31 -5.99
C GLY A 12 -4.80 2.33 -7.11
N GLY A 13 -4.39 2.04 -8.35
CA GLY A 13 -5.31 1.94 -9.48
C GLY A 13 -6.32 0.80 -9.30
N ILE A 14 -5.86 -0.37 -8.86
CA ILE A 14 -6.73 -1.52 -8.62
C ILE A 14 -7.70 -1.27 -7.48
N SER A 15 -7.29 -0.61 -6.39
CA SER A 15 -8.20 -0.35 -5.27
C SER A 15 -9.41 0.47 -5.70
N LEU A 16 -9.24 1.40 -6.64
CA LEU A 16 -10.34 2.20 -7.21
C LEU A 16 -11.33 1.37 -8.04
N LEU A 17 -10.89 0.23 -8.59
CA LEU A 17 -11.72 -0.68 -9.39
C LEU A 17 -12.52 -1.67 -8.54
N ILE A 18 -12.07 -1.95 -7.30
CA ILE A 18 -12.75 -2.87 -6.36
C ILE A 18 -14.23 -2.50 -6.15
N PRO A 19 -14.60 -1.26 -5.78
CA PRO A 19 -16.00 -0.92 -5.51
C PRO A 19 -16.89 -0.88 -6.77
N LEU A 20 -16.29 -0.85 -7.96
CA LEU A 20 -17.02 -0.83 -9.25
C LEU A 20 -17.38 -2.25 -9.73
N THR A 21 -16.85 -3.29 -9.08
CA THR A 21 -16.96 -4.67 -9.54
C THR A 21 -18.05 -5.42 -8.78
N THR A 22 -19.01 -6.01 -9.50
CA THR A 22 -20.14 -6.75 -8.90
C THR A 22 -20.04 -8.27 -9.06
N GLY A 23 -19.15 -8.77 -9.92
CA GLY A 23 -18.99 -10.21 -10.17
C GLY A 23 -17.92 -10.87 -9.29
N SER A 24 -18.26 -11.97 -8.62
CA SER A 24 -17.36 -12.67 -7.67
C SER A 24 -16.04 -13.13 -8.28
N ILE A 25 -16.06 -13.66 -9.51
CA ILE A 25 -14.84 -14.11 -10.19
C ILE A 25 -13.92 -12.94 -10.56
N TRP A 26 -14.50 -11.83 -11.01
CA TRP A 26 -13.78 -10.61 -11.35
C TRP A 26 -13.16 -9.97 -10.11
N LEU A 27 -13.88 -10.02 -8.98
CA LEU A 27 -13.38 -9.52 -7.72
C LEU A 27 -12.13 -10.29 -7.25
N ILE A 28 -12.12 -11.62 -7.40
CA ILE A 28 -10.95 -12.46 -7.08
C ILE A 28 -9.75 -12.03 -7.94
N LEU A 29 -9.93 -11.87 -9.25
CA LEU A 29 -8.84 -11.46 -10.15
C LEU A 29 -8.29 -10.08 -9.79
N ILE A 30 -9.16 -9.12 -9.48
CA ILE A 30 -8.79 -7.78 -9.03
C ILE A 30 -8.03 -7.84 -7.71
N LEU A 31 -8.48 -8.65 -6.74
CA LEU A 31 -7.80 -8.83 -5.46
C LEU A 31 -6.42 -9.50 -5.62
N CYS A 32 -6.27 -10.45 -6.54
CA CYS A 32 -4.96 -11.01 -6.89
C CYS A 32 -4.02 -9.91 -7.42
N GLY A 33 -4.51 -9.05 -8.31
CA GLY A 33 -3.75 -7.90 -8.80
C GLY A 33 -3.37 -6.94 -7.67
N PHE A 34 -4.30 -6.60 -6.78
CA PHE A 34 -4.02 -5.77 -5.61
C PHE A 34 -2.94 -6.38 -4.72
N GLY A 35 -3.03 -7.69 -4.46
CA GLY A 35 -2.04 -8.45 -3.70
C GLY A 35 -0.65 -8.43 -4.35
N ILE A 36 -0.56 -8.56 -5.67
CA ILE A 36 0.70 -8.43 -6.41
C ILE A 36 1.29 -7.04 -6.23
N GLY A 37 0.48 -5.98 -6.35
CA GLY A 37 0.92 -4.60 -6.13
C GLY A 37 1.48 -4.39 -4.73
N MET A 38 0.76 -4.86 -3.71
CA MET A 38 1.22 -4.76 -2.31
C MET A 38 2.48 -5.59 -2.06
N ALA A 39 2.59 -6.79 -2.63
CA ALA A 39 3.80 -7.63 -2.50
C ALA A 39 5.03 -6.96 -3.12
N MET A 40 4.87 -6.29 -4.27
CA MET A 40 5.91 -5.47 -4.89
C MET A 40 6.38 -4.35 -3.97
N VAL A 41 5.44 -3.63 -3.35
CA VAL A 41 5.74 -2.52 -2.43
C VAL A 41 6.46 -3.02 -1.19
N ILE A 42 5.90 -4.00 -0.47
CA ILE A 42 6.44 -4.47 0.82
C ILE A 42 7.86 -5.01 0.64
N SER A 43 8.05 -5.95 -0.29
CA SER A 43 9.34 -6.60 -0.50
C SER A 43 10.41 -5.61 -0.98
N SER A 44 10.05 -4.73 -1.92
CA SER A 44 11.01 -3.76 -2.47
C SER A 44 11.33 -2.64 -1.51
N THR A 45 10.42 -2.27 -0.61
CA THR A 45 10.66 -1.22 0.40
C THR A 45 11.67 -1.72 1.44
N ALA A 46 11.52 -2.95 1.93
CA ALA A 46 12.49 -3.55 2.84
C ALA A 46 13.88 -3.63 2.20
N ALA A 47 13.97 -4.10 0.94
CA ALA A 47 15.22 -4.14 0.19
C ALA A 47 15.82 -2.74 -0.02
N TYR A 48 14.97 -1.75 -0.32
CA TYR A 48 15.42 -0.38 -0.53
C TYR A 48 15.98 0.27 0.74
N VAL A 49 15.34 0.03 1.89
CA VAL A 49 15.84 0.49 3.20
C VAL A 49 17.13 -0.23 3.57
N SER A 50 17.26 -1.53 3.29
CA SER A 50 18.51 -2.24 3.52
C SER A 50 19.66 -1.70 2.69
N ASP A 51 19.42 -1.39 1.41
CA ASP A 51 20.46 -0.88 0.51
C ASP A 51 20.98 0.50 0.94
N LEU A 52 20.14 1.32 1.58
CA LEU A 52 20.52 2.62 2.14
C LEU A 52 21.21 2.52 3.50
N SER A 53 21.12 1.37 4.17
CA SER A 53 21.56 1.21 5.55
C SER A 53 23.01 0.73 5.62
N LYS A 54 23.79 1.33 6.53
CA LYS A 54 25.13 0.79 6.87
C LYS A 54 24.98 -0.56 7.56
N ARG A 55 25.97 -1.44 7.37
CA ARG A 55 25.99 -2.80 7.91
C ARG A 55 25.81 -2.85 9.43
N GLU A 56 26.39 -1.88 10.16
CA GLU A 56 26.23 -1.76 11.62
C GLU A 56 24.81 -1.38 12.06
N ASN A 57 24.06 -0.65 11.23
CA ASN A 57 22.74 -0.09 11.56
C ASN A 57 21.58 -0.84 10.89
N TYR A 58 21.85 -1.92 10.16
CA TYR A 58 20.85 -2.66 9.39
C TYR A 58 19.66 -3.10 10.27
N GLY A 59 19.94 -3.69 11.43
CA GLY A 59 18.90 -4.16 12.35
C GLY A 59 18.03 -3.00 12.86
N ALA A 60 18.63 -1.85 13.17
CA ALA A 60 17.90 -0.67 13.62
C ALA A 60 17.04 -0.06 12.49
N ALA A 61 17.55 -0.03 11.26
CA ALA A 61 16.82 0.50 10.11
C ALA A 61 15.60 -0.37 9.74
N ILE A 62 15.79 -1.69 9.65
CA ILE A 62 14.69 -2.63 9.40
C ILE A 62 13.71 -2.65 10.58
N GLY A 63 14.20 -2.59 11.83
CA GLY A 63 13.33 -2.50 13.02
C GLY A 63 12.45 -1.25 13.00
N THR A 64 13.03 -0.10 12.64
CA THR A 64 12.28 1.16 12.49
C THR A 64 11.23 1.06 11.38
N LEU A 65 11.59 0.46 10.23
CA LEU A 65 10.63 0.21 9.15
C LEU A 65 9.47 -0.68 9.63
N SER A 66 9.75 -1.76 10.35
CA SER A 66 8.71 -2.64 10.91
C SER A 66 7.80 -1.89 11.87
N THR A 67 8.34 -1.07 12.77
CA THR A 67 7.51 -0.23 13.66
C THR A 67 6.60 0.72 12.88
N ILE A 68 7.10 1.34 11.81
CA ILE A 68 6.28 2.19 10.94
C ILE A 68 5.16 1.38 10.26
N MET A 69 5.47 0.17 9.79
CA MET A 69 4.46 -0.73 9.21
C MET A 69 3.37 -1.12 10.22
N ASP A 70 3.75 -1.44 11.46
CA ASP A 70 2.82 -1.79 12.54
C ASP A 70 1.89 -0.62 12.90
N ILE A 71 2.44 0.59 12.95
CA ILE A 71 1.65 1.83 13.11
C ILE A 71 0.65 1.97 11.97
N GLY A 72 1.08 1.79 10.72
CA GLY A 72 0.20 1.83 9.54
C GLY A 72 -0.92 0.79 9.60
N GLN A 73 -0.61 -0.45 9.99
CA GLN A 73 -1.59 -1.52 10.17
C GLN A 73 -2.58 -1.25 11.30
N THR A 74 -2.17 -0.52 12.33
CA THR A 74 -3.06 -0.12 13.43
C THR A 74 -3.98 1.03 13.02
N ILE A 75 -3.42 2.05 12.37
CA ILE A 75 -4.18 3.25 11.95
C ILE A 75 -5.13 2.93 10.80
N GLY A 76 -4.75 2.03 9.89
CA GLY A 76 -5.52 1.69 8.69
C GLY A 76 -6.97 1.29 8.96
N PRO A 77 -7.25 0.27 9.80
CA PRO A 77 -8.60 -0.12 10.17
C PRO A 77 -9.38 0.95 10.94
N ILE A 78 -8.71 1.78 11.74
CA ILE A 78 -9.35 2.88 12.48
C ILE A 78 -9.89 3.91 11.49
N LEU A 79 -9.06 4.38 10.56
CA LEU A 79 -9.47 5.32 9.52
C LEU A 79 -10.47 4.68 8.55
N GLY A 80 -10.23 3.43 8.16
CA GLY A 80 -11.12 2.65 7.30
C GLY A 80 -12.51 2.48 7.90
N GLY A 81 -12.62 2.20 9.20
CA GLY A 81 -13.88 2.10 9.91
C GLY A 81 -14.63 3.43 9.98
N TYR A 82 -13.92 4.53 10.25
CA TYR A 82 -14.53 5.87 10.25
C TYR A 82 -15.09 6.23 8.86
N ILE A 83 -14.30 6.01 7.80
CA ILE A 83 -14.73 6.29 6.42
C ILE A 83 -15.83 5.34 5.99
N LEU A 84 -15.82 4.07 6.41
CA LEU A 84 -16.87 3.11 6.10
C LEU A 84 -18.24 3.62 6.59
N ILE A 85 -18.30 4.19 7.80
CA ILE A 85 -19.54 4.72 8.37
C ILE A 85 -19.99 5.98 7.63
N ALA A 86 -19.06 6.87 7.25
CA ALA A 86 -19.40 8.16 6.64
C ALA A 86 -19.62 8.11 5.12
N PHE A 87 -18.88 7.26 4.40
CA PHE A 87 -18.79 7.24 2.93
C PHE A 87 -18.96 5.85 2.31
N SER A 88 -19.42 4.86 3.09
CA SER A 88 -19.60 3.46 2.66
C SER A 88 -18.29 2.77 2.25
N PHE A 89 -18.40 1.53 1.77
CA PHE A 89 -17.27 0.72 1.31
C PHE A 89 -16.48 1.39 0.18
N GLY A 90 -17.19 2.07 -0.75
CA GLY A 90 -16.54 2.78 -1.86
C GLY A 90 -15.58 3.86 -1.37
N GLY A 91 -15.94 4.61 -0.33
CA GLY A 91 -15.09 5.63 0.28
C GLY A 91 -13.78 5.07 0.85
N VAL A 92 -13.82 3.88 1.45
CA VAL A 92 -12.62 3.24 2.02
C VAL A 92 -11.62 2.91 0.92
N PHE A 93 -12.06 2.32 -0.19
CA PHE A 93 -11.19 1.98 -1.31
C PHE A 93 -10.66 3.20 -2.07
N LEU A 94 -11.46 4.28 -2.13
CA LEU A 94 -11.01 5.59 -2.60
C LEU A 94 -9.90 6.17 -1.73
N MET A 95 -10.05 6.12 -0.40
CA MET A 95 -8.99 6.57 0.52
C MET A 95 -7.71 5.77 0.32
N VAL A 96 -7.80 4.44 0.27
CA VAL A 96 -6.64 3.56 0.04
C VAL A 96 -5.96 3.91 -1.29
N GLY A 97 -6.74 4.08 -2.35
CA GLY A 97 -6.23 4.46 -3.67
C GLY A 97 -5.52 5.80 -3.64
N ALA A 98 -6.13 6.81 -3.03
CA ALA A 98 -5.55 8.15 -2.89
C ALA A 98 -4.21 8.12 -2.12
N VAL A 99 -4.13 7.38 -1.01
CA VAL A 99 -2.91 7.25 -0.21
C VAL A 99 -1.80 6.56 -1.00
N LEU A 100 -2.10 5.47 -1.72
CA LEU A 100 -1.13 4.74 -2.53
C LEU A 100 -0.61 5.58 -3.70
N LEU A 101 -1.51 6.27 -4.42
CA LEU A 101 -1.14 7.15 -5.53
C LEU A 101 -0.34 8.38 -5.07
N ALA A 102 -0.72 8.99 -3.94
CA ALA A 102 0.05 10.08 -3.35
C ALA A 102 1.45 9.61 -2.94
N SER A 103 1.56 8.41 -2.36
CA SER A 103 2.84 7.80 -2.03
C SER A 103 3.70 7.55 -3.28
N ALA A 104 3.09 7.13 -4.40
CA ALA A 104 3.77 6.95 -5.67
C ALA A 104 4.36 8.27 -6.20
N LEU A 105 3.59 9.36 -6.10
CA LEU A 105 4.05 10.70 -6.47
C LEU A 105 5.23 11.15 -5.61
N ILE A 106 5.16 10.95 -4.29
CA ILE A 106 6.28 11.29 -3.39
C ILE A 106 7.54 10.50 -3.78
N PHE A 107 7.42 9.18 -3.98
CA PHE A 107 8.55 8.33 -4.38
C PHE A 107 9.10 8.64 -5.77
N SER A 108 8.30 9.21 -6.67
CA SER A 108 8.75 9.62 -8.00
C SER A 108 9.60 10.90 -8.00
N ASN A 109 9.44 11.75 -6.98
CA ASN A 109 10.19 13.00 -6.84
C ASN A 109 11.44 12.87 -5.94
N LEU A 110 11.62 11.71 -5.30
CA LEU A 110 12.79 11.35 -4.48
C LEU A 110 13.93 10.84 -5.34
#